data_AF-A0A942FKD1-F1
#
_entry.id   AF-A0A942FKD1-F1
#
_cell.length_a   1.000
_cell.length_b   1.000
_cell.length_c   1.000
_cell.angle_alpha   90.00
_cell.angle_beta   90.00
_cell.angle_gamma   90.00
#
_symmetry.space_group_name_H-M   'P 1'
#
loop_
_entity.id
_entity.type
_entity.pdbx_description
1 polymer ?
#
loop_
_entity_poly.entity_id
_entity_poly.type
_entity_poly.pdbx_seq_one_letter_code
_entity_poly.pdbx_strand_id
1 'polypeptide(L)'
;MNTINAQSLSRSLLAAGLALAGTVISFSATTTPAQAGTNSYSAKLTAALEAPKSKVINGVIWKCEGDSCRGAVDGSAPRNVCVKIAKNFGQLASFTGPKGEFSAEDLQRCNAAA
;
A
#
# COMPACT_ATOMS: atom_id res chain seq x y z
N MET A 1 -15.50 -48.38 53.47
CA MET A 1 -15.68 -48.80 52.07
C MET A 1 -16.06 -47.56 51.26
N ASN A 2 -15.25 -47.24 50.23
CA ASN A 2 -15.50 -46.45 49.01
C ASN A 2 -16.16 -45.05 49.08
N THR A 3 -15.82 -43.98 48.33
CA THR A 3 -14.72 -43.57 47.42
C THR A 3 -15.09 -42.14 46.90
N ILE A 4 -14.11 -41.21 46.88
CA ILE A 4 -13.71 -40.30 45.75
C ILE A 4 -14.81 -39.40 45.08
N ASN A 5 -14.82 -38.08 45.31
CA ASN A 5 -14.13 -36.98 44.56
C ASN A 5 -14.76 -36.56 43.20
N ALA A 6 -15.26 -35.31 43.09
CA ALA A 6 -15.28 -34.50 41.85
C ALA A 6 -15.93 -33.10 42.09
N GLN A 7 -15.34 -32.27 42.96
CA GLN A 7 -15.80 -30.89 43.24
C GLN A 7 -15.44 -29.87 42.14
N SER A 8 -15.34 -30.27 40.87
CA SER A 8 -14.73 -29.45 39.81
C SER A 8 -15.58 -29.33 38.53
N LEU A 9 -16.91 -29.28 38.64
CA LEU A 9 -17.76 -29.21 37.43
C LEU A 9 -18.84 -28.12 37.40
N SER A 10 -18.95 -27.26 38.41
CA SER A 10 -20.10 -26.34 38.50
C SER A 10 -19.73 -24.86 38.34
N ARG A 11 -18.74 -24.56 37.49
CA ARG A 11 -18.38 -23.20 37.02
C ARG A 11 -19.30 -22.73 35.89
N SER A 12 -20.62 -22.75 36.10
CA SER A 12 -21.56 -22.50 35.00
C SER A 12 -22.78 -21.67 35.40
N LEU A 13 -22.59 -20.51 36.04
CA LEU A 13 -23.65 -19.51 36.12
C LEU A 13 -23.05 -18.09 36.04
N LEU A 14 -23.68 -17.26 35.19
CA LEU A 14 -23.50 -15.83 34.95
C LEU A 14 -22.33 -15.38 34.06
N ALA A 15 -22.61 -15.26 32.75
CA ALA A 15 -22.52 -13.97 32.05
C ALA A 15 -23.03 -14.13 30.62
N ALA A 16 -24.33 -13.93 30.43
CA ALA A 16 -24.87 -13.58 29.12
C ALA A 16 -24.51 -12.11 28.85
N GLY A 17 -23.83 -11.85 27.73
CA GLY A 17 -23.49 -10.49 27.29
C GLY A 17 -23.15 -10.49 25.81
N LEU A 18 -24.11 -10.02 25.01
CA LEU A 18 -24.00 -9.83 23.56
C LEU A 18 -22.81 -8.94 23.19
N ALA A 19 -22.01 -9.37 22.21
CA ALA A 19 -21.31 -8.46 21.30
C ALA A 19 -20.99 -9.19 19.99
N LEU A 20 -21.96 -9.20 19.07
CA LEU A 20 -21.68 -9.37 17.65
C LEU A 20 -20.97 -8.09 17.18
N ALA A 21 -19.64 -8.10 17.18
CA ALA A 21 -18.85 -6.96 16.70
C ALA A 21 -17.89 -7.43 15.59
N GLY A 22 -18.33 -7.21 14.36
CA GLY A 22 -17.48 -6.74 13.25
C GLY A 22 -16.39 -7.68 12.75
N THR A 23 -16.74 -8.52 11.78
CA THR A 23 -15.81 -8.96 10.74
C THR A 23 -15.32 -7.75 9.95
N VAL A 24 -14.20 -7.14 10.34
CA VAL A 24 -13.38 -6.35 9.41
C VAL A 24 -12.26 -7.24 8.94
N ILE A 25 -12.57 -7.97 7.87
CA ILE A 25 -11.60 -8.69 7.07
C ILE A 25 -10.84 -7.61 6.31
N SER A 26 -9.76 -7.09 6.91
CA SER A 26 -8.83 -6.20 6.22
C SER A 26 -8.10 -7.03 5.17
N PHE A 27 -8.70 -7.19 4.00
CA PHE A 27 -8.01 -7.65 2.81
C PHE A 27 -7.10 -6.52 2.32
N SER A 28 -6.00 -6.27 3.04
CA SER A 28 -4.82 -5.68 2.43
C SER A 28 -4.19 -6.75 1.55
N ALA A 29 -4.87 -7.07 0.44
CA ALA A 29 -4.26 -7.72 -0.70
C ALA A 29 -3.33 -6.67 -1.32
N THR A 30 -2.14 -6.52 -0.73
CA THR A 30 -1.02 -5.88 -1.42
C THR A 30 -0.60 -6.85 -2.51
N THR A 31 -1.38 -6.90 -3.59
CA THR A 31 -0.90 -7.44 -4.86
C THR A 31 0.15 -6.46 -5.34
N THR A 32 1.39 -6.59 -4.86
CA THR A 32 2.53 -5.96 -5.51
C THR A 32 2.58 -6.63 -6.88
N PRO A 33 2.24 -5.96 -7.99
CA PRO A 33 2.45 -6.59 -9.29
C PRO A 33 3.96 -6.77 -9.43
N ALA A 34 4.41 -8.03 -9.36
CA ALA A 34 5.77 -8.38 -9.71
C ALA A 34 5.95 -8.04 -11.19
N GLN A 35 6.60 -6.91 -11.45
CA GLN A 35 6.79 -6.38 -12.80
C GLN A 35 7.91 -7.17 -13.47
N ALA A 36 7.51 -8.09 -14.33
CA ALA A 36 8.40 -8.78 -15.26
C ALA A 36 9.03 -7.75 -16.23
N GLY A 37 10.33 -7.52 -16.10
CA GLY A 37 11.26 -7.41 -17.23
C GLY A 37 11.05 -6.29 -18.25
N THR A 38 10.56 -5.11 -17.89
CA THR A 38 10.66 -3.92 -18.76
C THR A 38 11.05 -2.71 -17.91
N ASN A 39 12.18 -2.07 -18.26
CA ASN A 39 12.75 -0.91 -17.58
C ASN A 39 11.71 0.23 -17.52
N SER A 40 10.97 0.28 -16.41
CA SER A 40 9.81 1.17 -16.19
C SER A 40 9.93 1.79 -14.80
N TYR A 41 9.29 2.95 -14.61
CA TYR A 41 9.11 3.51 -13.29
C TYR A 41 7.84 2.94 -12.66
N SER A 42 7.93 2.60 -11.36
CA SER A 42 6.79 2.24 -10.53
C SER A 42 6.74 3.19 -9.34
N ALA A 43 5.56 3.66 -8.98
CA ALA A 43 5.35 4.47 -7.80
C ALA A 43 4.11 4.01 -7.05
N LYS A 44 4.14 4.10 -5.73
CA LYS A 44 3.01 3.80 -4.86
C LYS A 44 2.57 5.07 -4.17
N LEU A 45 1.30 5.41 -4.24
CA LEU A 45 0.70 6.56 -3.57
C LEU A 45 0.37 6.21 -2.12
N THR A 46 0.45 7.21 -1.25
CA THR A 46 0.01 7.09 0.14
C THR A 46 -1.51 6.95 0.24
N ALA A 47 -2.24 7.59 -0.67
CA ALA A 47 -3.69 7.50 -0.78
C ALA A 47 -4.07 6.88 -2.14
N ALA A 48 -4.89 5.83 -2.11
CA ALA A 48 -5.40 5.21 -3.31
C ALA A 48 -6.35 6.16 -4.06
N LEU A 49 -6.26 6.18 -5.39
CA LEU A 49 -7.19 6.90 -6.25
C LEU A 49 -8.51 6.13 -6.33
N GLU A 50 -9.62 6.85 -6.27
CA GLU A 50 -10.98 6.29 -6.39
C GLU A 50 -11.25 5.69 -7.79
N ALA A 51 -10.58 6.21 -8.81
CA ALA A 51 -10.69 5.76 -10.19
C ALA A 51 -9.32 5.79 -10.88
N PRO A 52 -9.08 4.91 -11.86
CA PRO A 52 -7.83 4.90 -12.61
C PRO A 52 -7.64 6.24 -13.34
N LYS A 53 -6.45 6.84 -13.20
CA LYS A 53 -6.07 8.09 -13.87
C LYS A 53 -4.84 7.88 -14.73
N SER A 54 -4.82 8.52 -15.89
CA SER A 54 -3.65 8.55 -16.76
C SER A 54 -3.26 9.97 -17.09
N LYS A 55 -1.96 10.29 -17.06
CA LYS A 55 -1.44 11.61 -17.41
C LYS A 55 -0.11 11.52 -18.12
N VAL A 56 0.13 12.37 -19.11
CA VAL A 56 1.42 12.47 -19.78
C VAL A 56 2.35 13.36 -18.95
N ILE A 57 3.48 12.82 -18.53
CA ILE A 57 4.51 13.52 -17.77
C ILE A 57 5.82 13.28 -18.50
N ASN A 58 6.48 14.37 -18.90
CA ASN A 58 7.74 14.32 -19.63
C ASN A 58 7.67 13.51 -20.95
N GLY A 59 6.54 13.59 -21.65
CA GLY A 59 6.32 12.83 -22.90
C GLY A 59 5.97 11.35 -22.71
N VAL A 60 5.98 10.84 -21.47
CA VAL A 60 5.58 9.47 -21.15
C VAL A 60 4.20 9.44 -20.52
N ILE A 61 3.38 8.48 -20.95
CA ILE A 61 2.09 8.24 -20.31
C ILE A 61 2.27 7.48 -19.01
N TRP A 62 1.80 8.09 -17.93
CA TRP A 62 1.71 7.50 -16.61
C TRP A 62 0.30 7.03 -16.37
N LYS A 63 0.15 5.79 -15.92
CA LYS A 63 -1.12 5.18 -15.57
C LYS A 63 -1.11 4.84 -14.09
N CYS A 64 -2.06 5.37 -13.34
CA CYS A 64 -2.26 5.11 -11.92
C CYS A 64 -3.59 4.41 -11.71
N GLU A 65 -3.57 3.27 -11.04
CA GLU A 65 -4.72 2.43 -10.73
C GLU A 65 -4.70 2.15 -9.22
N GLY A 66 -5.72 2.59 -8.50
CA GLY A 66 -5.69 2.59 -7.03
C GLY A 66 -4.51 3.42 -6.50
N ASP A 67 -3.63 2.82 -5.71
CA ASP A 67 -2.39 3.43 -5.24
C ASP A 67 -1.18 3.22 -6.16
N SER A 68 -1.30 2.40 -7.21
CA SER A 68 -0.14 1.98 -8.01
C SER A 68 -0.05 2.77 -9.32
N CYS A 69 1.05 3.50 -9.49
CA CYS A 69 1.38 4.28 -10.67
C CYS A 69 2.52 3.63 -11.45
N ARG A 70 2.39 3.54 -12.78
CA ARG A 70 3.42 3.03 -13.68
C ARG A 70 3.63 3.95 -14.88
N GLY A 71 4.87 4.07 -15.31
CA GLY A 71 5.25 4.83 -16.49
C GLY A 71 6.49 4.24 -17.17
N ALA A 72 6.64 4.48 -18.47
CA ALA A 72 7.86 4.13 -19.18
C ALA A 72 9.05 4.99 -18.71
N VAL A 73 10.27 4.51 -18.91
CA VAL A 73 11.46 5.33 -18.62
C VAL A 73 11.67 6.34 -19.74
N ASP A 74 11.61 7.63 -19.41
CA ASP A 74 11.80 8.74 -20.35
C ASP A 74 13.25 9.26 -20.41
N GLY A 75 14.15 8.67 -19.63
CA GLY A 75 15.56 9.08 -19.54
C GLY A 75 15.83 10.25 -18.57
N SER A 76 14.78 10.86 -18.00
CA SER A 76 14.94 11.88 -16.96
C SER A 76 15.56 11.35 -15.68
N ALA A 77 16.12 12.28 -14.89
CA ALA A 77 16.53 12.01 -13.53
C ALA A 77 15.34 11.47 -12.72
N PRO A 78 15.45 10.28 -12.08
CA PRO A 78 14.37 9.67 -11.32
C PRO A 78 13.76 10.59 -10.25
N ARG A 79 14.58 11.46 -9.64
CA ARG A 79 14.15 12.44 -8.64
C ARG A 79 13.15 13.46 -9.21
N ASN A 80 13.39 13.94 -10.43
CA ASN A 80 12.48 14.89 -11.09
C ASN A 80 11.17 14.21 -11.47
N VAL A 81 11.23 12.96 -11.92
CA VAL A 81 10.05 12.15 -12.23
C VAL A 81 9.22 11.96 -10.96
N CYS A 82 9.84 11.53 -9.85
CA CYS A 82 9.18 11.39 -8.56
C CYS A 82 8.40 12.65 -8.15
N VAL A 83 9.04 13.83 -8.19
CA VAL A 83 8.40 15.10 -7.83
C VAL A 83 7.20 15.40 -8.74
N LYS A 84 7.35 15.21 -10.06
CA LYS A 84 6.23 15.42 -10.99
C LYS A 84 5.08 14.46 -10.73
N ILE A 85 5.35 13.20 -10.37
CA ILE A 85 4.30 12.25 -10.03
C ILE A 85 3.60 12.66 -8.74
N ALA A 86 4.37 13.01 -7.71
CA ALA A 86 3.82 13.47 -6.44
C ALA A 86 2.91 14.71 -6.62
N LYS A 87 3.32 15.65 -7.48
CA LYS A 87 2.53 16.83 -7.85
C LYS A 87 1.19 16.55 -8.51
N ASN A 88 1.13 15.50 -9.33
CA ASN A 88 -0.01 15.24 -10.19
C ASN A 88 -0.99 14.23 -9.60
N PHE A 89 -0.49 13.28 -8.81
CA PHE A 89 -1.26 12.16 -8.28
C PHE A 89 -1.35 12.15 -6.75
N GLY A 90 -0.49 12.89 -6.05
CA GLY A 90 -0.44 12.97 -4.60
C GLY A 90 0.82 12.33 -4.01
N GLN A 91 0.95 12.37 -2.68
CA GLN A 91 2.14 11.89 -1.98
C GLN A 91 2.44 10.42 -2.27
N LEU A 92 3.73 10.10 -2.40
CA LEU A 92 4.21 8.76 -2.70
C LEU A 92 4.68 8.04 -1.43
N ALA A 93 4.19 6.83 -1.23
CA ALA A 93 4.66 5.88 -0.23
C ALA A 93 5.93 5.14 -0.70
N SER A 94 6.10 4.89 -1.99
CA SER A 94 7.33 4.34 -2.56
C SER A 94 7.52 4.74 -4.02
N PHE A 95 8.77 4.70 -4.49
CA PHE A 95 9.13 4.98 -5.88
C PHE A 95 10.32 4.13 -6.28
N THR A 96 10.16 3.38 -7.36
CA THR A 96 11.16 2.49 -7.94
C THR A 96 11.42 2.94 -9.37
N GLY A 97 12.69 3.25 -9.65
CA GLY A 97 13.14 3.61 -10.99
C GLY A 97 14.09 2.57 -11.57
N PRO A 98 14.63 2.86 -12.77
CA PRO A 98 15.56 1.95 -13.46
C PRO A 98 16.89 1.78 -12.72
N LYS A 99 17.23 2.69 -11.81
CA LYS A 99 18.44 2.63 -10.98
C LYS A 99 18.20 1.95 -9.61
N GLY A 100 16.98 1.49 -9.34
CA GLY A 100 16.58 0.91 -8.06
C GLY A 100 15.48 1.72 -7.34
N GLU A 101 15.17 1.27 -6.13
CA GLU A 101 14.18 1.89 -5.24
C GLU A 101 14.76 3.12 -4.52
N PHE A 102 13.90 4.10 -4.26
CA PHE A 102 14.24 5.29 -3.50
C PHE A 102 14.29 5.00 -2.01
N SER A 103 15.32 5.52 -1.34
CA SER A 103 15.38 5.53 0.12
C SER A 103 14.29 6.43 0.71
N ALA A 104 13.95 6.21 1.98
CA ALA A 104 12.93 6.99 2.68
C ALA A 104 13.24 8.50 2.65
N GLU A 105 14.51 8.89 2.79
CA GLU A 105 14.95 10.29 2.69
C GLU A 105 14.74 10.86 1.28
N ASP A 106 15.03 10.08 0.22
CA ASP A 106 14.79 10.52 -1.16
C ASP A 106 13.29 10.71 -1.43
N LEU A 107 12.45 9.82 -0.92
CA LEU A 107 10.99 9.92 -1.00
C LEU A 107 10.46 11.14 -0.25
N GLN A 108 10.92 11.37 0.97
CA GLN A 108 10.54 12.55 1.75
C GLN A 108 10.91 13.85 1.02
N ARG A 109 12.14 13.92 0.48
CA ARG A 109 12.59 15.09 -0.29
C ARG A 109 11.76 15.29 -1.55
N CYS A 110 11.39 14.20 -2.23
CA CYS A 110 10.54 14.24 -3.41
C CYS A 110 9.12 14.75 -3.08
N ASN A 111 8.49 14.18 -2.05
CA ASN A 111 7.15 14.58 -1.61
C ASN A 111 7.13 16.01 -1.08
N ALA A 112 8.19 16.46 -0.40
CA ALA A 112 8.29 17.85 0.09
C ALA A 112 8.51 18.87 -1.04
N ALA A 113 9.01 18.44 -2.19
CA ALA A 113 9.21 19.29 -3.37
C ALA A 113 8.01 19.27 -4.34
N ALA A 114 6.96 18.49 -4.02
CA ALA A 114 5.73 18.39 -4.78
C ALA A 114 4.79 19.57 -4.46
#